data_AF-A0A2W4SAY1-F1
#
_entry.id   AF-A0A2W4SAY1-F1
#
_cell.length_a   1.000
_cell.length_b   1.000
_cell.length_c   1.000
_cell.angle_alpha   90.00
_cell.angle_beta   90.00
_cell.angle_gamma   90.00
#
_symmetry.space_group_name_H-M   'P 1'
#
loop_
_entity.id
_entity.type
_entity.pdbx_description
1 polymer ?
#
loop_
_entity_poly.entity_id
_entity_poly.type
_entity_poly.pdbx_seq_one_letter_code
_entity_poly.pdbx_strand_id
1 'polypeptide(L)'
;MAATTSYQPDAFNAFVVLLRYAESQARKNATEPSPDFDPSAIIGALRKLYNIKSDSQHLYLNAPALLAGLEQTLAQSGQVGLLGNLEVSETLQIVGLLLDAIMADSAIPVGVTPYYKRLQFPLLIAAFADPTLLEARNHPARELLNQLAYLSLATSAKGNIDNPQLLQSVEQTIGLVTIDSASEPGVFAKALDALSKLTMPLIKSFAMRLERVIDTCQGGHRLERARLLVSKEIDARLGGKSVPKIILDLLAGGWQQLLVLTCLRQGTDDERWQQELNLIDQLMNAIGKDDPATQLSQTQSQELKKFMLEGLYSVGTEPSTPNRLADELEKLLMHDGGNKAIDYVTVPPSDTERDERGEQLRIRLQGFNIGQWLKFASEGNVWMPLRLTWMGQDPPRYVFVNQKGMKTLDLDAEKFAQMIDDRRASRIESLEEFPVVERAAKSLLYTLRERMR
;
A
#
# COMPACT_ATOMS: atom_id res chain seq x y z
N MET A 1 9.52 -14.56 0.29
CA MET A 1 10.75 -13.76 0.10
C MET A 1 10.91 -12.88 1.33
N ALA A 2 11.67 -13.34 2.31
CA ALA A 2 13.10 -13.03 2.48
C ALA A 2 13.31 -11.55 2.82
N ALA A 3 13.76 -11.34 4.06
CA ALA A 3 14.06 -10.05 4.65
C ALA A 3 14.87 -9.15 3.69
N THR A 4 14.28 -8.01 3.33
CA THR A 4 15.05 -6.89 2.79
C THR A 4 15.70 -6.20 3.98
N THR A 5 16.86 -6.70 4.36
CA THR A 5 17.84 -6.02 5.19
C THR A 5 18.35 -4.81 4.41
N SER A 6 17.70 -3.67 4.56
CA SER A 6 18.31 -2.35 4.37
C SER A 6 17.45 -1.30 5.06
N TYR A 7 17.72 -1.06 6.34
CA TYR A 7 17.24 0.16 7.00
C TYR A 7 18.30 0.76 7.94
N GLN A 8 18.95 1.83 7.47
CA GLN A 8 19.53 2.90 8.28
C GLN A 8 18.95 4.20 7.71
N PRO A 9 18.18 4.97 8.49
CA PRO A 9 18.65 5.67 9.69
C PRO A 9 17.85 5.36 10.97
N ASP A 10 18.48 5.63 12.11
CA ASP A 10 17.92 5.49 13.46
C ASP A 10 17.35 6.83 13.89
N ALA A 11 16.10 7.09 13.50
CA ALA A 11 15.47 8.37 13.78
C ALA A 11 15.34 8.56 15.29
N PHE A 12 15.11 7.47 16.04
CA PHE A 12 15.05 7.52 17.49
C PHE A 12 16.38 7.93 18.13
N ASN A 13 17.50 7.27 17.83
CA ASN A 13 18.77 7.67 18.45
C ASN A 13 19.25 9.03 17.93
N ALA A 14 18.99 9.39 16.67
CA ALA A 14 19.26 10.73 16.16
C ALA A 14 18.44 11.80 16.91
N PHE A 15 17.17 11.50 17.22
CA PHE A 15 16.32 12.36 18.06
C PHE A 15 16.91 12.52 19.46
N VAL A 16 17.27 11.42 20.12
CA VAL A 16 17.88 11.43 21.46
C VAL A 16 19.15 12.28 21.47
N VAL A 17 20.07 12.06 20.53
CA VAL A 17 21.34 12.82 20.44
C VAL A 17 21.09 14.31 20.25
N LEU A 18 20.17 14.67 19.37
CA LEU A 18 19.87 16.07 19.05
C LEU A 18 19.15 16.78 20.21
N LEU A 19 18.26 16.08 20.92
CA LEU A 19 17.61 16.62 22.12
C LEU A 19 18.63 16.83 23.25
N ARG A 20 19.48 15.83 23.55
CA ARG A 20 20.58 15.95 24.52
C ARG A 20 21.50 17.14 24.20
N TYR A 21 21.81 17.32 22.92
CA TYR A 21 22.58 18.49 22.46
C TYR A 21 21.84 19.81 22.74
N ALA A 22 20.55 19.90 22.42
CA ALA A 22 19.74 21.10 22.64
C ALA A 22 19.61 21.46 24.14
N GLU A 23 19.37 20.46 25.00
CA GLU A 23 19.31 20.67 26.46
C GLU A 23 20.66 21.12 27.02
N SER A 24 21.76 20.53 26.57
CA SER A 24 23.11 20.95 26.94
C SER A 24 23.38 22.41 26.56
N GLN A 25 22.98 22.86 25.37
CA GLN A 25 23.16 24.25 24.94
C GLN A 25 22.30 25.23 25.75
N ALA A 26 21.05 24.87 26.04
CA ALA A 26 20.15 25.70 26.85
C ALA A 26 20.67 25.91 28.28
N ARG A 27 21.44 24.94 28.81
CA ARG A 27 21.97 24.95 30.18
C ARG A 27 23.45 25.34 30.31
N LYS A 28 24.12 25.76 29.23
CA LYS A 28 25.51 26.31 29.30
C LYS A 28 25.69 27.52 30.23
N ASN A 29 24.61 28.07 30.79
CA ASN A 29 24.63 29.12 31.81
C ASN A 29 24.44 28.61 33.26
N ALA A 30 24.29 27.30 33.49
CA ALA A 30 24.12 26.69 34.81
C ALA A 30 25.23 25.68 35.08
N THR A 31 26.35 26.17 35.63
CA THR A 31 27.48 25.37 36.05
C THR A 31 27.19 24.80 37.44
N GLU A 32 26.87 23.51 37.55
CA GLU A 32 27.12 22.72 38.76
C GLU A 32 27.16 21.22 38.38
N PRO A 33 28.15 20.46 38.90
CA PRO A 33 28.23 19.02 38.67
C PRO A 33 27.08 18.31 39.41
N SER A 34 26.32 17.48 38.70
CA SER A 34 25.27 16.65 39.30
C SER A 34 25.83 15.74 40.39
N PRO A 35 25.21 15.66 41.58
CA PRO A 35 25.48 14.60 42.54
C PRO A 35 25.02 13.25 41.97
N ASP A 36 25.60 12.16 42.46
CA ASP A 36 25.13 10.79 42.18
C ASP A 36 23.60 10.74 42.32
N PHE A 37 22.94 10.52 41.18
CA PHE A 37 21.48 10.49 41.09
C PHE A 37 20.98 9.11 41.49
N ASP A 38 20.17 9.04 42.55
CA ASP A 38 19.40 7.84 42.87
C ASP A 38 18.02 7.90 42.16
N PRO A 39 17.76 7.04 41.15
CA PRO A 39 16.50 7.00 40.43
C PRO A 39 15.28 6.67 41.30
N SER A 40 15.49 6.11 42.50
CA SER A 40 14.44 5.65 43.39
C SER A 40 13.45 6.75 43.79
N ALA A 41 13.95 7.98 44.02
CA ALA A 41 13.13 9.12 44.42
C ALA A 41 12.16 9.56 43.31
N ILE A 42 12.62 9.54 42.06
CA ILE A 42 11.81 9.91 40.89
C ILE A 42 10.79 8.83 40.57
N ILE A 43 11.19 7.56 40.65
CA ILE A 43 10.26 6.43 40.51
C ILE A 43 9.16 6.54 41.58
N GLY A 44 9.52 6.88 42.83
CA GLY A 44 8.56 7.13 43.91
C GLY A 44 7.61 8.30 43.62
N ALA A 45 8.12 9.40 43.04
CA ALA A 45 7.31 10.54 42.63
C ALA A 45 6.36 10.21 41.47
N LEU A 46 6.82 9.45 40.47
CA LEU A 46 6.00 8.96 39.36
C LEU A 46 4.86 8.06 39.86
N ARG A 47 5.14 7.17 40.82
CA ARG A 47 4.12 6.33 41.47
C ARG A 47 3.06 7.15 42.18
N LYS A 48 3.48 8.17 42.95
CA LYS A 48 2.55 9.10 43.62
C LYS A 48 1.71 9.90 42.63
N LEU A 49 2.34 10.44 41.58
CA LEU A 49 1.66 11.20 40.52
C LEU A 49 0.58 10.36 39.86
N TYR A 50 0.89 9.10 39.54
CA TYR A 50 -0.09 8.18 38.97
C TYR A 50 -1.27 7.97 39.91
N ASN A 51 -1.04 7.71 41.19
CA ASN A 51 -2.13 7.48 42.15
C ASN A 51 -3.05 8.71 42.27
N ILE A 52 -2.50 9.93 42.28
CA ILE A 52 -3.28 11.18 42.30
C ILE A 52 -4.12 11.33 41.03
N LYS A 53 -3.58 10.94 39.87
CA LYS A 53 -4.22 11.13 38.57
C LYS A 53 -5.13 9.98 38.18
N SER A 54 -4.96 8.77 38.71
CA SER A 54 -5.78 7.60 38.41
C SER A 54 -7.25 7.77 38.83
N ASP A 55 -7.53 8.60 39.84
CA ASP A 55 -8.89 8.92 40.28
C ASP A 55 -9.61 9.90 39.34
N SER A 56 -8.84 10.65 38.56
CA SER A 56 -9.35 11.51 37.50
C SER A 56 -9.35 10.71 36.20
N GLN A 57 -10.43 10.67 35.42
CA GLN A 57 -10.58 9.83 34.21
C GLN A 57 -9.58 10.13 33.05
N HIS A 58 -8.48 10.85 33.30
CA HIS A 58 -7.42 11.20 32.37
C HIS A 58 -6.09 10.52 32.72
N LEU A 59 -5.90 9.29 32.22
CA LEU A 59 -4.67 8.50 32.39
C LEU A 59 -3.45 9.04 31.62
N TYR A 60 -3.62 10.03 30.74
CA TYR A 60 -2.56 10.55 29.89
C TYR A 60 -2.22 11.99 30.20
N LEU A 61 -0.93 12.27 30.42
CA LEU A 61 -0.38 13.62 30.58
C LEU A 61 0.55 13.90 29.39
N ASN A 62 0.33 14.98 28.64
CA ASN A 62 1.34 15.39 27.66
C ASN A 62 2.65 15.80 28.36
N ALA A 63 3.76 15.90 27.61
CA ALA A 63 5.07 16.18 28.22
C ALA A 63 5.07 17.41 29.16
N PRO A 64 4.45 18.55 28.81
CA PRO A 64 4.36 19.71 29.72
C PRO A 64 3.57 19.43 31.00
N ALA A 65 2.42 18.74 30.91
CA ALA A 65 1.60 18.43 32.09
C ALA A 65 2.26 17.37 32.98
N LEU A 66 3.01 16.44 32.40
CA LEU A 66 3.81 15.45 33.13
C LEU A 66 4.88 16.14 33.96
N LEU A 67 5.64 17.06 33.36
CA LEU A 67 6.68 17.83 34.04
C LEU A 67 6.09 18.69 35.18
N ALA A 68 5.04 19.47 34.91
CA ALA A 68 4.39 20.28 35.93
C ALA A 68 3.83 19.44 37.10
N GLY A 69 3.26 18.27 36.80
CA GLY A 69 2.77 17.34 37.81
C GLY A 69 3.90 16.77 38.67
N LEU A 70 5.02 16.40 38.05
CA LEU A 70 6.20 15.92 38.76
C LEU A 70 6.84 17.00 39.62
N GLU A 71 6.96 18.23 39.11
CA GLU A 71 7.42 19.39 39.88
C GLU A 71 6.59 19.59 41.15
N GLN A 72 5.26 19.57 41.03
CA GLN A 72 4.37 19.70 42.17
C GLN A 72 4.53 18.55 43.18
N THR A 73 4.69 17.32 42.69
CA THR A 73 4.84 16.13 43.56
C THR A 73 6.19 16.13 44.27
N LEU A 74 7.26 16.55 43.58
CA LEU A 74 8.61 16.67 44.14
C LEU A 74 8.74 17.88 45.06
N ALA A 75 7.95 18.94 44.85
CA ALA A 75 7.85 20.08 45.77
C ALA A 75 7.24 19.66 47.10
N GLN A 76 6.24 18.80 47.08
CA GLN A 76 5.64 18.25 48.30
C GLN A 76 6.60 17.32 49.07
N SER A 77 7.57 16.69 48.40
CA SER A 77 8.60 15.86 49.04
C SER A 77 9.90 16.59 49.35
N GLY A 78 10.01 17.89 49.05
CA GLY A 78 11.23 18.68 49.26
C GLY A 78 12.38 18.32 48.32
N GLN A 79 12.11 17.66 47.19
CA GLN A 79 13.11 17.11 46.27
C GLN A 79 13.06 17.76 44.87
N VAL A 80 12.57 19.00 44.76
CA VAL A 80 12.45 19.73 43.47
C VAL A 80 13.78 19.80 42.71
N GLY A 81 14.91 19.88 43.42
CA GLY A 81 16.25 19.93 42.83
C GLY A 81 16.58 18.74 41.92
N LEU A 82 15.89 17.60 42.03
CA LEU A 82 16.10 16.43 41.17
C LEU A 82 15.73 16.69 39.71
N LEU A 83 14.76 17.57 39.43
CA LEU A 83 14.41 17.98 38.05
C LEU A 83 15.44 18.94 37.44
N GLY A 84 16.29 19.53 38.30
CA GLY A 84 17.47 20.27 37.88
C GLY A 84 18.55 19.37 37.29
N ASN A 85 18.53 18.05 37.57
CA ASN A 85 19.47 17.11 36.95
C ASN A 85 19.16 16.96 35.45
N LEU A 86 20.21 17.08 34.63
CA LEU A 86 20.12 16.99 33.17
C LEU A 86 19.58 15.62 32.72
N GLU A 87 20.12 14.52 33.23
CA GLU A 87 19.74 13.16 32.80
C GLU A 87 18.27 12.85 33.09
N VAL A 88 17.74 13.42 34.17
CA VAL A 88 16.34 13.30 34.57
C VAL A 88 15.42 14.06 33.63
N SER A 89 15.75 15.33 33.38
CA SER A 89 15.02 16.19 32.45
C SER A 89 14.96 15.57 31.06
N GLU A 90 16.11 15.12 30.55
CA GLU A 90 16.24 14.48 29.25
C GLU A 90 15.37 13.22 29.15
N THR A 91 15.43 12.33 30.14
CA THR A 91 14.67 11.07 30.13
C THR A 91 13.16 11.33 30.11
N LEU A 92 12.68 12.25 30.95
CA LEU A 92 11.27 12.64 30.99
C LEU A 92 10.81 13.26 29.67
N GLN A 93 11.63 14.14 29.09
CA GLN A 93 11.30 14.84 27.85
C GLN A 93 11.33 13.89 26.66
N ILE A 94 12.31 12.99 26.54
CA ILE A 94 12.39 11.99 25.47
C ILE A 94 11.16 11.09 25.48
N VAL A 95 10.85 10.47 26.62
CA VAL A 95 9.73 9.52 26.72
C VAL A 95 8.38 10.25 26.56
N GLY A 96 8.25 11.44 27.15
CA GLY A 96 7.04 12.26 27.02
C GLY A 96 6.78 12.71 25.59
N LEU A 97 7.77 13.30 24.91
CA LEU A 97 7.64 13.74 23.52
C LEU A 97 7.43 12.57 22.57
N LEU A 98 8.10 11.42 22.80
CA LEU A 98 7.88 10.21 22.02
C LEU A 98 6.41 9.78 22.09
N LEU A 99 5.85 9.66 23.30
CA LEU A 99 4.46 9.27 23.47
C LEU A 99 3.51 10.32 22.88
N ASP A 100 3.78 11.62 23.04
CA ASP A 100 2.97 12.67 22.41
C ASP A 100 2.96 12.54 20.88
N ALA A 101 4.10 12.25 20.26
CA ALA A 101 4.20 12.05 18.82
C ALA A 101 3.53 10.75 18.35
N ILE A 102 3.63 9.65 19.13
CA ILE A 102 2.88 8.41 18.87
C ILE A 102 1.37 8.71 18.92
N MET A 103 0.91 9.43 19.95
CA MET A 103 -0.51 9.74 20.15
C MET A 103 -1.06 10.69 19.08
N ALA A 104 -0.21 11.49 18.44
CA ALA A 104 -0.57 12.34 17.31
C ALA A 104 -0.57 11.59 15.96
N ASP A 105 -0.08 10.34 15.91
CA ASP A 105 0.01 9.57 14.68
C ASP A 105 -1.38 9.10 14.21
N SER A 106 -1.82 9.63 13.06
CA SER A 106 -3.09 9.26 12.41
C SER A 106 -3.23 7.78 12.04
N ALA A 107 -2.12 7.03 12.03
CA ALA A 107 -2.12 5.59 11.82
C ALA A 107 -2.74 4.81 12.98
N ILE A 108 -2.75 5.37 14.19
CA ILE A 108 -3.17 4.67 15.40
C ILE A 108 -4.69 4.78 15.56
N PRO A 109 -5.43 3.67 15.55
CA PRO A 109 -6.86 3.71 15.74
C PRO A 109 -7.25 4.15 17.15
N VAL A 110 -8.41 4.78 17.26
CA VAL A 110 -8.98 5.25 18.54
C VAL A 110 -9.09 4.12 19.57
N GLY A 111 -9.40 2.89 19.15
CA GLY A 111 -9.50 1.74 20.04
C GLY A 111 -8.15 1.23 20.58
N VAL A 112 -7.02 1.56 19.94
CA VAL A 112 -5.68 1.16 20.40
C VAL A 112 -5.06 2.24 21.31
N THR A 113 -5.48 3.48 21.13
CA THR A 113 -5.02 4.66 21.87
C THR A 113 -5.00 4.48 23.41
N PRO A 114 -5.99 3.85 24.08
CA PRO A 114 -5.98 3.66 25.53
C PRO A 114 -4.79 2.84 26.05
N TYR A 115 -4.27 1.90 25.25
CA TYR A 115 -3.15 1.05 25.66
C TYR A 115 -1.84 1.83 25.70
N TYR A 116 -1.62 2.73 24.74
CA TYR A 116 -0.48 3.65 24.78
C TYR A 116 -0.54 4.57 26.00
N LYS A 117 -1.74 5.12 26.32
CA LYS A 117 -1.94 5.94 27.51
C LYS A 117 -1.61 5.19 28.80
N ARG A 118 -2.06 3.95 28.93
CA ARG A 118 -1.82 3.10 30.10
C ARG A 118 -0.34 2.76 30.29
N LEU A 119 0.43 2.67 29.21
CA LEU A 119 1.86 2.37 29.27
C LEU A 119 2.74 3.60 29.58
N GLN A 120 2.19 4.81 29.60
CA GLN A 120 2.98 6.03 29.83
C GLN A 120 3.82 5.98 31.11
N PHE A 121 3.19 5.75 32.25
CA PHE A 121 3.88 5.71 33.55
C PHE A 121 4.81 4.50 33.69
N PRO A 122 4.40 3.27 33.32
CA PRO A 122 5.32 2.14 33.28
C PRO A 122 6.57 2.38 32.43
N LEU A 123 6.44 3.04 31.27
CA LEU A 123 7.58 3.36 30.40
C LEU A 123 8.53 4.38 31.04
N LEU A 124 7.99 5.41 31.69
CA LEU A 124 8.80 6.40 32.40
C LEU A 124 9.58 5.73 33.54
N ILE A 125 8.92 4.89 34.34
CA ILE A 125 9.57 4.13 35.42
C ILE A 125 10.65 3.20 34.87
N ALA A 126 10.35 2.49 33.78
CA ALA A 126 11.30 1.59 33.13
C ALA A 126 12.51 2.33 32.56
N ALA A 127 12.33 3.52 31.99
CA ALA A 127 13.43 4.32 31.44
C ALA A 127 14.42 4.78 32.53
N PHE A 128 13.94 5.01 33.75
CA PHE A 128 14.78 5.30 34.92
C PHE A 128 15.43 4.06 35.54
N ALA A 129 14.76 2.90 35.46
CA ALA A 129 15.30 1.65 35.97
C ALA A 129 16.30 0.99 35.01
N ASP A 130 16.12 1.16 33.69
CA ASP A 130 16.94 0.62 32.62
C ASP A 130 17.22 1.70 31.55
N PRO A 131 18.39 2.38 31.63
CA PRO A 131 18.79 3.39 30.65
C PRO A 131 18.92 2.85 29.22
N THR A 132 19.10 1.52 29.04
CA THR A 132 19.20 0.91 27.71
C THR A 132 17.90 1.05 26.93
N LEU A 133 16.77 1.35 27.58
CA LEU A 133 15.52 1.71 26.92
C LEU A 133 15.69 2.90 25.98
N LEU A 134 16.59 3.85 26.25
CA LEU A 134 16.86 5.04 25.43
C LEU A 134 17.98 4.86 24.41
N GLU A 135 18.75 3.78 24.49
CA GLU A 135 19.90 3.54 23.60
C GLU A 135 19.70 2.34 22.67
N ALA A 136 19.17 1.24 23.21
CA ALA A 136 19.02 -0.02 22.49
C ALA A 136 17.79 0.00 21.57
N ARG A 137 18.01 -0.18 20.27
CA ARG A 137 16.94 -0.23 19.26
C ARG A 137 15.91 -1.34 19.53
N ASN A 138 16.39 -2.50 19.94
CA ASN A 138 15.58 -3.70 20.13
C ASN A 138 15.11 -3.87 21.59
N HIS A 139 15.03 -2.77 22.34
CA HIS A 139 14.58 -2.84 23.73
C HIS A 139 13.13 -3.36 23.80
N PRO A 140 12.80 -4.34 24.67
CA PRO A 140 11.48 -4.97 24.73
C PRO A 140 10.33 -3.97 24.90
N ALA A 141 10.54 -2.87 25.62
CA ALA A 141 9.53 -1.83 25.79
C ALA A 141 9.23 -1.05 24.50
N ARG A 142 10.24 -0.77 23.67
CA ARG A 142 10.03 -0.13 22.35
C ARG A 142 9.32 -1.08 21.41
N GLU A 143 9.73 -2.35 21.41
CA GLU A 143 9.11 -3.35 20.56
C GLU A 143 7.67 -3.64 20.99
N LEU A 144 7.34 -3.58 22.29
CA LEU A 144 5.97 -3.65 22.77
C LEU A 144 5.10 -2.52 22.17
N LEU A 145 5.61 -1.28 22.12
CA LEU A 145 4.91 -0.15 21.50
C LEU A 145 4.71 -0.35 19.99
N ASN A 146 5.71 -0.90 19.30
CA ASN A 146 5.61 -1.28 17.89
C ASN A 146 4.56 -2.37 17.68
N GLN A 147 4.53 -3.39 18.55
CA GLN A 147 3.59 -4.50 18.45
C GLN A 147 2.13 -4.06 18.64
N LEU A 148 1.87 -3.08 19.51
CA LEU A 148 0.54 -2.49 19.68
C LEU A 148 -0.01 -1.90 18.37
N ALA A 149 0.85 -1.39 17.48
CA ALA A 149 0.42 -0.84 16.21
C ALA A 149 -0.22 -1.90 15.29
N TYR A 150 0.17 -3.18 15.40
CA TYR A 150 -0.44 -4.27 14.63
C TYR A 150 -1.88 -4.59 15.03
N LEU A 151 -2.35 -4.10 16.20
CA LEU A 151 -3.76 -4.23 16.57
C LEU A 151 -4.68 -3.44 15.63
N SER A 152 -4.15 -2.47 14.88
CA SER A 152 -4.87 -1.79 13.80
C SER A 152 -5.39 -2.73 12.71
N LEU A 153 -4.74 -3.88 12.51
CA LEU A 153 -5.20 -4.89 11.56
C LEU A 153 -6.52 -5.56 11.99
N ALA A 154 -6.91 -5.41 13.27
CA ALA A 154 -8.12 -5.96 13.86
C ALA A 154 -9.21 -4.91 14.14
N THR A 155 -9.01 -3.64 13.77
CA THR A 155 -9.99 -2.57 14.05
C THR A 155 -11.03 -2.38 12.94
N SER A 156 -12.28 -2.04 13.30
CA SER A 156 -13.32 -1.63 12.34
C SER A 156 -13.01 -0.28 11.67
N ALA A 157 -13.84 0.08 10.68
CA ALA A 157 -13.84 1.42 10.08
C ALA A 157 -14.04 2.55 11.11
N LYS A 158 -14.64 2.26 12.27
CA LYS A 158 -14.78 3.20 13.40
C LYS A 158 -13.53 3.28 14.29
N GLY A 159 -12.50 2.49 14.01
CA GLY A 159 -11.24 2.44 14.76
C GLY A 159 -11.27 1.61 16.04
N ASN A 160 -12.36 0.88 16.31
CA ASN A 160 -12.50 0.03 17.50
C ASN A 160 -12.10 -1.42 17.22
N ILE A 161 -11.54 -2.11 18.21
CA ILE A 161 -11.25 -3.55 18.10
C ILE A 161 -12.58 -4.31 18.21
N ASP A 162 -13.01 -4.95 17.13
CA ASP A 162 -14.33 -5.58 17.05
C ASP A 162 -14.40 -6.93 17.79
N ASN A 163 -13.27 -7.63 17.92
CA ASN A 163 -13.21 -8.94 18.56
C ASN A 163 -13.07 -8.81 20.09
N PRO A 164 -14.10 -9.16 20.88
CA PRO A 164 -14.07 -8.99 22.33
C PRO A 164 -13.06 -9.92 23.02
N GLN A 165 -12.80 -11.11 22.48
CA GLN A 165 -11.80 -12.03 23.04
C GLN A 165 -10.39 -11.48 22.86
N LEU A 166 -10.09 -10.95 21.67
CA LEU A 166 -8.81 -10.30 21.40
C LEU A 166 -8.61 -9.09 22.33
N LEU A 167 -9.64 -8.25 22.47
CA LEU A 167 -9.61 -7.09 23.36
C LEU A 167 -9.30 -7.51 24.81
N GLN A 168 -9.98 -8.53 25.32
CA GLN A 168 -9.74 -9.06 26.67
C GLN A 168 -8.31 -9.57 26.83
N SER A 169 -7.78 -10.33 25.85
CA SER A 169 -6.40 -10.83 25.90
C SER A 169 -5.35 -9.72 25.81
N VAL A 170 -5.60 -8.67 25.04
CA VAL A 170 -4.74 -7.48 24.99
C VAL A 170 -4.76 -6.76 26.34
N GLU A 171 -5.95 -6.57 26.93
CA GLU A 171 -6.08 -5.94 28.24
C GLU A 171 -5.40 -6.72 29.36
N GLN A 172 -5.48 -8.04 29.34
CA GLN A 172 -4.74 -8.91 30.25
C GLN A 172 -3.23 -8.80 30.06
N THR A 173 -2.76 -8.77 28.81
CA THR A 173 -1.34 -8.67 28.47
C THR A 173 -0.74 -7.33 28.91
N ILE A 174 -1.41 -6.22 28.59
CA ILE A 174 -1.01 -4.89 29.05
C ILE A 174 -1.17 -4.76 30.57
N GLY A 175 -2.13 -5.48 31.15
CA GLY A 175 -2.31 -5.59 32.60
C GLY A 175 -1.13 -6.23 33.35
N LEU A 176 -0.26 -6.97 32.68
CA LEU A 176 0.99 -7.48 33.28
C LEU A 176 1.99 -6.36 33.56
N VAL A 177 1.93 -5.29 32.77
CA VAL A 177 2.79 -4.11 32.89
C VAL A 177 2.08 -3.09 33.77
N THR A 178 2.26 -3.24 35.08
CA THR A 178 1.77 -2.28 36.08
C THR A 178 2.91 -1.36 36.49
N ILE A 179 2.56 -0.31 37.22
CA ILE A 179 3.53 0.65 37.76
C ILE A 179 4.44 0.02 38.82
N ASP A 180 3.94 -1.00 39.53
CA ASP A 180 4.72 -1.74 40.51
C ASP A 180 5.68 -2.72 39.85
N SER A 181 5.25 -3.38 38.77
CA SER A 181 6.08 -4.33 38.01
C SER A 181 7.01 -3.66 36.99
N ALA A 182 6.82 -2.37 36.69
CA ALA A 182 7.60 -1.63 35.69
C ALA A 182 9.11 -1.57 35.97
N SER A 183 9.53 -1.68 37.24
CA SER A 183 10.94 -1.71 37.64
C SER A 183 11.57 -3.12 37.59
N GLU A 184 10.76 -4.17 37.42
CA GLU A 184 11.25 -5.54 37.39
C GLU A 184 11.86 -5.91 36.02
N PRO A 185 13.08 -6.46 35.99
CA PRO A 185 13.69 -6.93 34.75
C PRO A 185 12.81 -7.97 34.05
N GLY A 186 12.55 -7.74 32.76
CA GLY A 186 11.87 -8.71 31.90
C GLY A 186 10.33 -8.68 31.89
N VAL A 187 9.68 -7.80 32.66
CA VAL A 187 8.21 -7.63 32.60
C VAL A 187 7.75 -7.20 31.21
N PHE A 188 8.44 -6.25 30.58
CA PHE A 188 8.18 -5.85 29.20
C PHE A 188 8.45 -6.99 28.20
N ALA A 189 9.45 -7.83 28.43
CA ALA A 189 9.74 -8.97 27.56
C ALA A 189 8.63 -10.03 27.62
N LYS A 190 8.08 -10.30 28.82
CA LYS A 190 6.93 -11.19 29.00
C LYS A 190 5.67 -10.66 28.32
N ALA A 191 5.38 -9.36 28.51
CA ALA A 191 4.25 -8.71 27.86
C ALA A 191 4.41 -8.69 26.32
N LEU A 192 5.64 -8.48 25.84
CA LEU A 192 5.96 -8.53 24.42
C LEU A 192 5.74 -9.93 23.83
N ASP A 193 6.23 -10.99 24.47
CA ASP A 193 6.02 -12.38 24.02
C ASP A 193 4.52 -12.71 23.95
N ALA A 194 3.76 -12.38 25.00
CA ALA A 194 2.31 -12.56 25.02
C ALA A 194 1.59 -11.78 23.91
N LEU A 195 1.93 -10.50 23.71
CA LEU A 195 1.31 -9.68 22.67
C LEU A 195 1.67 -10.17 21.27
N SER A 196 2.93 -10.58 21.06
CA SER A 196 3.40 -11.11 19.77
C SER A 196 2.61 -12.35 19.33
N LYS A 197 2.25 -13.24 20.27
CA LYS A 197 1.42 -14.41 20.00
C LYS A 197 0.01 -14.03 19.54
N LEU A 198 -0.51 -12.88 19.99
CA LEU A 198 -1.81 -12.35 19.57
C LEU A 198 -1.73 -11.64 18.20
N THR A 199 -0.63 -10.92 17.92
CA THR A 199 -0.46 -10.14 16.68
C THR A 199 0.00 -10.99 15.50
N MET A 200 0.79 -12.04 15.72
CA MET A 200 1.29 -12.93 14.65
C MET A 200 0.19 -13.50 13.74
N PRO A 201 -0.93 -14.05 14.26
CA PRO A 201 -2.05 -14.48 13.43
C PRO A 201 -2.67 -13.35 12.62
N LEU A 202 -2.76 -12.14 13.19
CA LEU A 202 -3.31 -10.96 12.49
C LEU A 202 -2.42 -10.58 11.30
N ILE A 203 -1.11 -10.48 11.52
CA ILE A 203 -0.13 -10.16 10.47
C ILE A 203 -0.16 -11.22 9.37
N LYS A 204 -0.16 -12.51 9.74
CA LYS A 204 -0.23 -13.62 8.79
C LYS A 204 -1.54 -13.59 7.98
N SER A 205 -2.67 -13.35 8.63
CA SER A 205 -3.97 -13.25 7.95
C SER A 205 -4.05 -12.05 7.00
N PHE A 206 -3.40 -10.94 7.35
CA PHE A 206 -3.29 -9.76 6.50
C PHE A 206 -2.45 -10.06 5.27
N ALA A 207 -1.27 -10.67 5.45
CA ALA A 207 -0.38 -11.06 4.35
C ALA A 207 -1.06 -12.00 3.36
N MET A 208 -1.77 -13.04 3.84
CA MET A 208 -2.51 -13.96 2.98
C MET A 208 -3.66 -13.28 2.22
N ARG A 209 -4.36 -12.33 2.85
CA ARG A 209 -5.40 -11.53 2.17
C ARG A 209 -4.80 -10.66 1.08
N LEU A 210 -3.65 -10.04 1.37
CA LEU A 210 -2.93 -9.18 0.45
C LEU A 210 -2.47 -9.96 -0.79
N GLU A 211 -1.86 -11.12 -0.57
CA GLU A 211 -1.40 -12.03 -1.64
C GLU A 211 -2.58 -12.45 -2.54
N ARG A 212 -3.71 -12.84 -1.95
CA ARG A 212 -4.92 -13.17 -2.74
C ARG A 212 -5.42 -11.99 -3.58
N VAL A 213 -5.36 -10.77 -3.06
CA VAL A 213 -5.72 -9.57 -3.82
C VAL A 213 -4.76 -9.37 -4.99
N ILE A 214 -3.46 -9.49 -4.75
CA ILE A 214 -2.42 -9.38 -5.77
C ILE A 214 -2.64 -10.43 -6.88
N ASP A 215 -2.85 -11.69 -6.53
CA ASP A 215 -3.08 -12.78 -7.49
C ASP A 215 -4.32 -12.53 -8.35
N THR A 216 -5.41 -12.07 -7.72
CA THR A 216 -6.66 -11.74 -8.42
C THR A 216 -6.45 -10.59 -9.41
N CYS A 217 -5.73 -9.55 -8.98
CA CYS A 217 -5.41 -8.41 -9.83
C CYS A 217 -4.48 -8.80 -10.98
N GLN A 218 -3.45 -9.59 -10.73
CA GLN A 218 -2.51 -10.05 -11.76
C GLN A 218 -3.20 -10.94 -12.81
N GLY A 219 -4.10 -11.82 -12.38
CA GLY A 219 -4.90 -12.65 -13.29
C GLY A 219 -5.79 -11.82 -14.21
N GLY A 220 -6.54 -10.87 -13.64
CA GLY A 220 -7.40 -9.95 -14.41
C GLY A 220 -6.60 -9.07 -15.36
N HIS A 221 -5.47 -8.53 -14.89
CA HIS A 221 -4.61 -7.65 -15.68
C HIS A 221 -3.96 -8.35 -16.86
N ARG A 222 -3.60 -9.63 -16.71
CA ARG A 222 -3.04 -10.42 -17.81
C ARG A 222 -4.02 -10.53 -18.98
N LEU A 223 -5.31 -10.74 -18.69
CA LEU A 223 -6.36 -10.78 -19.71
C LEU A 223 -6.57 -9.42 -20.36
N GLU A 224 -6.57 -8.34 -19.58
CA GLU A 224 -6.72 -6.97 -20.08
C GLU A 224 -5.55 -6.57 -21.00
N ARG A 225 -4.31 -6.87 -20.59
CA ARG A 225 -3.11 -6.65 -21.41
C ARG A 225 -3.14 -7.47 -22.71
N ALA A 226 -3.54 -8.74 -22.65
CA ALA A 226 -3.68 -9.57 -23.86
C ALA A 226 -4.71 -8.97 -24.84
N ARG A 227 -5.87 -8.50 -24.34
CA ARG A 227 -6.87 -7.82 -25.17
C ARG A 227 -6.34 -6.53 -25.79
N LEU A 228 -5.59 -5.73 -25.04
CA LEU A 228 -5.00 -4.49 -25.53
C LEU A 228 -3.97 -4.76 -26.63
N LEU A 229 -3.09 -5.75 -26.43
CA LEU A 229 -2.10 -6.17 -27.43
C LEU A 229 -2.78 -6.64 -28.72
N VAL A 230 -3.79 -7.50 -28.62
CA VAL A 230 -4.59 -7.96 -29.77
C VAL A 230 -5.25 -6.78 -30.49
N SER A 231 -5.85 -5.84 -29.75
CA SER A 231 -6.44 -4.64 -30.35
C SER A 231 -5.38 -3.82 -31.09
N LYS A 232 -4.21 -3.56 -30.47
CA LYS A 232 -3.13 -2.80 -31.12
C LYS A 232 -2.65 -3.46 -32.42
N GLU A 233 -2.52 -4.78 -32.45
CA GLU A 233 -2.11 -5.52 -33.65
C GLU A 233 -3.18 -5.49 -34.76
N ILE A 234 -4.46 -5.53 -34.39
CA ILE A 234 -5.58 -5.39 -35.32
C ILE A 234 -5.64 -3.95 -35.85
N ASP A 235 -5.52 -2.95 -34.97
CA ASP A 235 -5.56 -1.53 -35.31
C ASP A 235 -4.35 -1.12 -36.18
N ALA A 236 -3.17 -1.71 -35.95
CA ALA A 236 -1.99 -1.50 -36.81
C ALA A 236 -2.19 -2.06 -38.23
N ARG A 237 -2.95 -3.15 -38.36
CA ARG A 237 -3.24 -3.78 -39.67
C ARG A 237 -4.38 -3.11 -40.42
N LEU A 238 -5.44 -2.73 -39.70
CA LEU A 238 -6.69 -2.24 -40.28
C LEU A 238 -6.83 -0.71 -40.26
N GLY A 239 -6.19 -0.04 -39.30
CA GLY A 239 -6.32 1.39 -39.07
C GLY A 239 -5.93 2.22 -40.29
N GLY A 240 -6.81 3.16 -40.65
CA GLY A 240 -6.64 4.04 -41.80
C GLY A 240 -6.89 3.37 -43.17
N LYS A 241 -7.28 2.10 -43.21
CA LYS A 241 -7.57 1.36 -44.45
C LYS A 241 -9.07 1.16 -44.66
N SER A 242 -9.44 0.95 -45.92
CA SER A 242 -10.79 0.50 -46.30
C SER A 242 -10.86 -1.02 -46.14
N VAL A 243 -11.64 -1.51 -45.19
CA VAL A 243 -11.67 -2.93 -44.79
C VAL A 243 -13.01 -3.57 -45.20
N PRO A 244 -13.00 -4.71 -45.90
CA PRO A 244 -14.21 -5.47 -46.19
C PRO A 244 -14.97 -5.85 -44.91
N LYS A 245 -16.28 -5.63 -44.88
CA LYS A 245 -17.14 -5.91 -43.71
C LYS A 245 -17.02 -7.35 -43.20
N ILE A 246 -16.79 -8.32 -44.09
CA ILE A 246 -16.60 -9.75 -43.73
C ILE A 246 -15.42 -9.96 -42.76
N ILE A 247 -14.36 -9.16 -42.85
CA ILE A 247 -13.20 -9.24 -41.96
C ILE A 247 -13.55 -8.70 -40.57
N LEU A 248 -14.38 -7.64 -40.50
CA LEU A 248 -14.91 -7.14 -39.24
C LEU A 248 -15.86 -8.15 -38.59
N ASP A 249 -16.71 -8.80 -39.39
CA ASP A 249 -17.62 -9.85 -38.94
C ASP A 249 -16.87 -11.11 -38.47
N LEU A 250 -15.73 -11.45 -39.08
CA LEU A 250 -14.84 -12.53 -38.62
C LEU A 250 -14.19 -12.21 -37.28
N LEU A 251 -13.66 -10.99 -37.12
CA LEU A 251 -13.05 -10.53 -35.86
C LEU A 251 -14.08 -10.55 -34.72
N ALA A 252 -15.25 -9.98 -34.95
CA ALA A 252 -16.38 -9.99 -34.00
C ALA A 252 -16.95 -11.40 -33.77
N GLY A 253 -16.88 -12.26 -34.79
CA GLY A 253 -17.36 -13.64 -34.78
C GLY A 253 -16.53 -14.61 -33.95
N GLY A 254 -15.42 -14.17 -33.35
CA GLY A 254 -14.63 -14.97 -32.41
C GLY A 254 -13.14 -15.01 -32.69
N TRP A 255 -12.68 -14.50 -33.84
CA TRP A 255 -11.26 -14.51 -34.18
C TRP A 255 -10.42 -13.62 -33.24
N GLN A 256 -10.96 -12.48 -32.80
CA GLN A 256 -10.31 -11.67 -31.78
C GLN A 256 -10.15 -12.42 -30.44
N GLN A 257 -11.16 -13.23 -30.07
CA GLN A 257 -11.12 -14.03 -28.85
C GLN A 257 -10.14 -15.20 -28.96
N LEU A 258 -9.99 -15.80 -30.14
CA LEU A 258 -8.95 -16.79 -30.44
C LEU A 258 -7.56 -16.19 -30.19
N LEU A 259 -7.26 -15.05 -30.81
CA LEU A 259 -6.00 -14.34 -30.63
C LEU A 259 -5.71 -14.06 -29.15
N VAL A 260 -6.69 -13.56 -28.39
CA VAL A 260 -6.52 -13.33 -26.93
C VAL A 260 -6.17 -14.63 -26.19
N LEU A 261 -6.82 -15.74 -26.51
CA LEU A 261 -6.55 -17.04 -25.87
C LEU A 261 -5.18 -17.62 -26.24
N THR A 262 -4.74 -17.44 -27.49
CA THR A 262 -3.42 -17.84 -27.96
C THR A 262 -2.33 -17.01 -27.26
N CYS A 263 -2.49 -15.69 -27.21
CA CYS A 263 -1.60 -14.79 -26.48
C CYS A 263 -1.50 -15.15 -24.99
N LEU A 264 -2.62 -15.50 -24.33
CA LEU A 264 -2.62 -15.89 -22.92
C LEU A 264 -1.96 -17.25 -22.62
N ARG A 265 -2.05 -18.22 -23.55
CA ARG A 265 -1.54 -19.57 -23.35
C ARG A 265 -0.08 -19.73 -23.79
N GLN A 266 0.29 -19.12 -24.91
CA GLN A 266 1.53 -19.40 -25.63
C GLN A 266 2.42 -18.17 -25.81
N GLY A 267 1.89 -16.97 -25.57
CA GLY A 267 2.61 -15.70 -25.79
C GLY A 267 2.55 -15.25 -27.25
N THR A 268 3.17 -14.10 -27.54
CA THR A 268 3.21 -13.47 -28.88
C THR A 268 4.28 -14.05 -29.80
N ASP A 269 5.17 -14.87 -29.26
CA ASP A 269 6.32 -15.44 -29.98
C ASP A 269 6.02 -16.81 -30.62
N ASP A 270 4.82 -17.36 -30.39
CA ASP A 270 4.42 -18.65 -30.94
C ASP A 270 4.11 -18.52 -32.46
N GLU A 271 4.48 -19.55 -33.22
CA GLU A 271 4.20 -19.65 -34.66
C GLU A 271 2.69 -19.57 -34.92
N ARG A 272 1.87 -20.12 -34.01
CA ARG A 272 0.41 -20.07 -34.10
C ARG A 272 -0.14 -18.65 -34.08
N TRP A 273 0.38 -17.80 -33.19
CA TRP A 273 -0.02 -16.40 -33.10
C TRP A 273 0.27 -15.65 -34.41
N GLN A 274 1.44 -15.88 -35.00
CA GLN A 274 1.81 -15.28 -36.28
C GLN A 274 0.93 -15.80 -37.43
N GLN A 275 0.58 -17.08 -37.43
CA GLN A 275 -0.34 -17.67 -38.42
C GLN A 275 -1.76 -17.09 -38.31
N GLU A 276 -2.28 -16.93 -37.08
CA GLU A 276 -3.60 -16.35 -36.83
C GLU A 276 -3.70 -14.88 -37.26
N LEU A 277 -2.61 -14.10 -37.09
CA LEU A 277 -2.51 -12.73 -37.59
C LEU A 277 -2.35 -12.68 -39.12
N ASN A 278 -1.51 -13.55 -39.70
CA ASN A 278 -1.25 -13.59 -41.14
C ASN A 278 -2.52 -13.95 -41.93
N LEU A 279 -3.46 -14.70 -41.34
CA LEU A 279 -4.77 -14.93 -41.96
C LEU A 279 -5.50 -13.61 -42.26
N ILE A 280 -5.46 -12.62 -41.36
CA ILE A 280 -6.08 -11.31 -41.57
C ILE A 280 -5.41 -10.60 -42.75
N ASP A 281 -4.08 -10.64 -42.82
CA ASP A 281 -3.30 -10.02 -43.89
C ASP A 281 -3.54 -10.69 -45.26
N GLN A 282 -3.66 -12.03 -45.28
CA GLN A 282 -3.98 -12.80 -46.49
C GLN A 282 -5.40 -12.49 -46.99
N LEU A 283 -6.39 -12.42 -46.10
CA LEU A 283 -7.75 -12.03 -46.47
C LEU A 283 -7.83 -10.58 -46.97
N MET A 284 -7.11 -9.65 -46.32
CA MET A 284 -7.01 -8.27 -46.78
C MET A 284 -6.41 -8.17 -48.20
N ASN A 285 -5.37 -8.95 -48.50
CA ASN A 285 -4.74 -8.95 -49.84
C ASN A 285 -5.63 -9.60 -50.90
N ALA A 286 -6.29 -10.71 -50.57
CA ALA A 286 -7.12 -11.47 -51.52
C ALA A 286 -8.41 -10.74 -51.90
N ILE A 287 -8.97 -9.92 -51.00
CA ILE A 287 -10.23 -9.19 -51.21
C ILE A 287 -9.97 -7.72 -51.60
N GLY A 288 -8.80 -7.17 -51.28
CA GLY A 288 -8.50 -5.73 -51.38
C GLY A 288 -7.88 -5.25 -52.69
N LYS A 289 -7.41 -6.14 -53.59
CA LYS A 289 -6.75 -5.75 -54.84
C LYS A 289 -7.23 -6.58 -56.02
N ASP A 290 -7.71 -5.92 -57.07
CA ASP A 290 -7.96 -6.49 -58.42
C ASP A 290 -6.63 -6.81 -59.17
N ASP A 291 -5.60 -7.26 -58.46
CA ASP A 291 -4.31 -7.59 -59.04
C ASP A 291 -4.20 -9.13 -59.15
N PRO A 292 -4.12 -9.70 -60.37
CA PRO A 292 -4.13 -11.15 -60.58
C PRO A 292 -2.94 -11.87 -59.91
N ALA A 293 -1.87 -11.15 -59.54
CA ALA A 293 -0.74 -11.71 -58.80
C ALA A 293 -1.06 -12.00 -57.31
N THR A 294 -2.12 -11.42 -56.76
CA THR A 294 -2.58 -11.60 -55.37
C THR A 294 -3.78 -12.53 -55.23
N GLN A 295 -4.29 -13.09 -56.34
CA GLN A 295 -5.36 -14.09 -56.31
C GLN A 295 -4.85 -15.40 -55.67
N LEU A 296 -5.48 -15.82 -54.58
CA LEU A 296 -5.18 -17.09 -53.92
C LEU A 296 -5.56 -18.25 -54.83
N SER A 297 -4.67 -19.24 -54.95
CA SER A 297 -4.97 -20.49 -55.65
C SER A 297 -6.12 -21.23 -54.95
N GLN A 298 -6.91 -22.02 -55.68
CA GLN A 298 -8.04 -22.76 -55.12
C GLN A 298 -7.64 -23.64 -53.91
N THR A 299 -6.43 -24.22 -53.94
CA THR A 299 -5.85 -24.98 -52.83
C THR A 299 -5.58 -24.11 -51.60
N GLN A 300 -5.03 -22.90 -51.80
CA GLN A 300 -4.73 -21.95 -50.73
C GLN A 300 -6.03 -21.44 -50.07
N SER A 301 -7.06 -21.16 -50.86
CA SER A 301 -8.38 -20.77 -50.35
C SER A 301 -9.03 -21.86 -49.50
N GLN A 302 -8.87 -23.14 -49.88
CA GLN A 302 -9.37 -24.27 -49.08
C GLN A 302 -8.59 -24.48 -47.79
N GLU A 303 -7.26 -24.35 -47.82
CA GLU A 303 -6.42 -24.43 -46.61
C GLU A 303 -6.75 -23.30 -45.62
N LEU A 304 -6.93 -22.09 -46.12
CA LEU A 304 -7.28 -20.92 -45.32
C LEU A 304 -8.68 -21.06 -44.70
N LYS A 305 -9.66 -21.57 -45.47
CA LYS A 305 -11.00 -21.90 -44.96
C LYS A 305 -10.94 -22.94 -43.83
N LYS A 306 -10.17 -24.01 -44.02
CA LYS A 306 -10.01 -25.07 -43.02
C LYS A 306 -9.38 -24.53 -41.73
N PHE A 307 -8.31 -23.76 -41.85
CA PHE A 307 -7.65 -23.13 -40.71
C PHE A 307 -8.57 -22.16 -39.95
N MET A 308 -9.35 -21.34 -40.68
CA MET A 308 -10.32 -20.43 -40.08
C MET A 308 -11.41 -21.19 -39.30
N LEU A 309 -11.97 -22.25 -39.89
CA LEU A 309 -12.99 -23.06 -39.23
C LEU A 309 -12.43 -23.74 -37.98
N GLU A 310 -11.25 -24.36 -38.06
CA GLU A 310 -10.57 -24.98 -36.91
C GLU A 310 -10.35 -23.97 -35.78
N GLY A 311 -9.90 -22.75 -36.11
CA GLY A 311 -9.71 -21.66 -35.15
C GLY A 311 -11.02 -21.23 -34.47
N LEU A 312 -12.07 -20.95 -35.23
CA LEU A 312 -13.36 -20.51 -34.68
C LEU A 312 -14.05 -21.60 -33.85
N TYR A 313 -14.02 -22.86 -34.29
CA TYR A 313 -14.56 -23.97 -33.51
C TYR A 313 -13.83 -24.16 -32.18
N SER A 314 -12.54 -23.83 -32.09
CA SER A 314 -11.77 -23.94 -30.85
C SER A 314 -12.19 -22.95 -29.75
N VAL A 315 -12.85 -21.84 -30.13
CA VAL A 315 -13.34 -20.81 -29.18
C VAL A 315 -14.75 -21.12 -28.67
N GLY A 316 -15.44 -22.10 -29.27
CA GLY A 316 -16.80 -22.50 -28.86
C GLY A 316 -17.91 -21.59 -29.35
N THR A 317 -17.72 -20.92 -30.50
CA THR A 317 -18.76 -20.13 -31.18
C THR A 317 -19.89 -21.03 -31.68
N GLU A 318 -21.13 -20.52 -31.75
CA GLU A 318 -22.26 -21.30 -32.32
C GLU A 318 -21.91 -21.79 -33.75
N PRO A 319 -22.12 -23.08 -34.10
CA PRO A 319 -21.69 -23.64 -35.39
C PRO A 319 -22.26 -22.93 -36.62
N SER A 320 -23.36 -22.20 -36.47
CA SER A 320 -23.98 -21.38 -37.51
C SER A 320 -23.10 -20.21 -37.95
N THR A 321 -22.34 -19.61 -37.03
CA THR A 321 -21.54 -18.40 -37.29
C THR A 321 -20.25 -18.67 -38.09
N PRO A 322 -19.39 -19.66 -37.75
CA PRO A 322 -18.22 -19.99 -38.56
C PRO A 322 -18.59 -20.46 -39.96
N ASN A 323 -19.65 -21.27 -40.09
CA ASN A 323 -20.08 -21.81 -41.39
C ASN A 323 -20.62 -20.69 -42.30
N ARG A 324 -21.43 -19.77 -41.77
CA ARG A 324 -21.92 -18.61 -42.54
C ARG A 324 -20.77 -17.73 -43.04
N LEU A 325 -19.81 -17.42 -42.17
CA LEU A 325 -18.64 -16.60 -42.52
C LEU A 325 -17.75 -17.31 -43.55
N ALA A 326 -17.56 -18.63 -43.41
CA ALA A 326 -16.77 -19.44 -44.34
C ALA A 326 -17.42 -19.52 -45.73
N ASP A 327 -18.74 -19.62 -45.80
CA ASP A 327 -19.49 -19.63 -47.06
C ASP A 327 -19.53 -18.24 -47.72
N GLU A 328 -19.60 -17.16 -46.93
CA GLU A 328 -19.50 -15.78 -47.44
C GLU A 328 -18.10 -15.48 -47.97
N LEU A 329 -17.04 -15.91 -47.27
CA LEU A 329 -15.66 -15.81 -47.74
C LEU A 329 -15.42 -16.63 -49.00
N GLU A 330 -15.92 -17.87 -49.08
CA GLU A 330 -15.77 -18.70 -50.27
C GLU A 330 -16.45 -18.06 -51.49
N LYS A 331 -17.64 -17.48 -51.31
CA LYS A 331 -18.32 -16.74 -52.38
C LYS A 331 -17.52 -15.53 -52.85
N LEU A 332 -16.85 -14.82 -51.95
CA LEU A 332 -16.02 -13.65 -52.28
C LEU A 332 -14.68 -14.03 -52.93
N LEU A 333 -14.08 -15.15 -52.53
CA LEU A 333 -12.78 -15.61 -53.06
C LEU A 333 -12.92 -16.36 -54.40
N MET A 334 -14.07 -16.99 -54.70
CA MET A 334 -14.27 -17.80 -55.91
C MET A 334 -14.91 -17.05 -57.09
N HIS A 335 -15.47 -15.85 -56.88
CA HIS A 335 -16.09 -15.08 -57.97
C HIS A 335 -15.09 -14.10 -58.58
N ASP A 336 -14.59 -14.48 -59.76
CA ASP A 336 -13.77 -13.67 -60.65
C ASP A 336 -14.58 -12.46 -61.17
N GLY A 337 -14.16 -11.23 -60.83
CA GLY A 337 -14.51 -9.98 -61.54
C GLY A 337 -15.99 -9.55 -61.65
N GLY A 338 -16.93 -10.23 -60.99
CA GLY A 338 -18.37 -10.01 -61.17
C GLY A 338 -18.99 -9.06 -60.16
N ASN A 339 -18.68 -7.75 -60.24
CA ASN A 339 -19.41 -6.60 -59.68
C ASN A 339 -20.43 -6.89 -58.54
N LYS A 340 -19.97 -7.47 -57.43
CA LYS A 340 -20.66 -7.31 -56.14
C LYS A 340 -19.97 -6.17 -55.44
N ALA A 341 -20.74 -5.13 -55.12
CA ALA A 341 -20.28 -4.07 -54.23
C ALA A 341 -19.85 -4.73 -52.92
N ILE A 342 -18.54 -4.88 -52.72
CA ILE A 342 -17.98 -5.26 -51.43
C ILE A 342 -18.21 -4.06 -50.52
N ASP A 343 -18.97 -4.25 -49.45
CA ASP A 343 -19.17 -3.21 -48.45
C ASP A 343 -17.85 -3.02 -47.70
N TYR A 344 -17.14 -1.95 -48.04
CA TYR A 344 -15.96 -1.53 -47.30
C TYR A 344 -16.33 -0.55 -46.20
N VAL A 345 -15.70 -0.71 -45.04
CA VAL A 345 -15.77 0.20 -43.90
C VAL A 345 -14.38 0.80 -43.69
N THR A 346 -14.28 2.13 -43.67
CA THR A 346 -13.03 2.81 -43.33
C THR A 346 -12.83 2.73 -41.82
N VAL A 347 -11.77 2.04 -41.40
CA VAL A 347 -11.39 1.98 -39.99
C VAL A 347 -10.59 3.26 -39.69
N PRO A 348 -10.97 4.05 -38.67
CA PRO A 348 -10.21 5.24 -38.30
C PRO A 348 -8.76 4.87 -37.95
N PRO A 349 -7.78 5.74 -38.23
CA PRO A 349 -6.39 5.49 -37.88
C PRO A 349 -6.23 5.34 -36.36
N SER A 350 -5.26 4.52 -35.95
CA SER A 350 -4.93 4.33 -34.53
C SER A 350 -4.62 5.67 -33.86
N ASP A 351 -5.25 5.91 -32.71
CA ASP A 351 -5.28 7.20 -32.03
C ASP A 351 -3.94 7.46 -31.30
N THR A 352 -2.95 7.99 -32.03
CA THR A 352 -1.61 8.31 -31.50
C THR A 352 -1.64 9.26 -30.31
N GLU A 353 -2.62 10.16 -30.24
CA GLU A 353 -2.85 11.03 -29.08
C GLU A 353 -3.15 10.24 -27.80
N ARG A 354 -3.80 9.07 -27.92
CA ARG A 354 -4.14 8.21 -26.77
C ARG A 354 -2.89 7.59 -26.15
N ASP A 355 -1.93 7.20 -26.97
CA ASP A 355 -0.65 6.64 -26.51
C ASP A 355 0.22 7.72 -25.83
N GLU A 356 0.23 8.96 -26.34
CA GLU A 356 0.93 10.09 -25.70
C GLU A 356 0.30 10.50 -24.36
N ARG A 357 -1.04 10.60 -24.29
CA ARG A 357 -1.76 10.90 -23.04
C ARG A 357 -1.49 9.83 -21.98
N GLY A 358 -1.45 8.56 -22.37
CA GLY A 358 -1.08 7.45 -21.48
C GLY A 358 0.31 7.61 -20.87
N GLU A 359 1.30 7.99 -21.69
CA GLU A 359 2.67 8.21 -21.21
C GLU A 359 2.79 9.43 -20.28
N GLN A 360 2.07 10.53 -20.58
CA GLN A 360 2.03 11.71 -19.72
C GLN A 360 1.46 11.38 -18.33
N LEU A 361 0.37 10.60 -18.27
CA LEU A 361 -0.22 10.14 -17.02
C LEU A 361 0.73 9.22 -16.24
N ARG A 362 1.47 8.36 -16.95
CA ARG A 362 2.48 7.49 -16.33
C ARG A 362 3.56 8.33 -15.65
N ILE A 363 4.14 9.30 -16.36
CA ILE A 363 5.14 10.23 -15.82
C ILE A 363 4.59 10.98 -14.59
N ARG A 364 3.35 11.49 -14.67
CA ARG A 364 2.68 12.19 -13.56
C ARG A 364 2.58 11.33 -12.30
N LEU A 365 2.36 10.03 -12.45
CA LEU A 365 2.13 9.10 -11.34
C LEU A 365 3.37 8.29 -10.92
N GLN A 366 4.54 8.52 -11.52
CA GLN A 366 5.79 7.79 -11.22
C GLN A 366 6.24 7.89 -9.76
N GLY A 367 5.86 8.94 -9.03
CA GLY A 367 6.25 9.11 -7.63
C GLY A 367 5.51 8.20 -6.64
N PHE A 368 4.56 7.39 -7.10
CA PHE A 368 3.80 6.47 -6.24
C PHE A 368 4.35 5.04 -6.33
N ASN A 369 4.58 4.43 -5.18
CA ASN A 369 5.20 3.11 -5.06
C ASN A 369 4.27 2.09 -4.39
N ILE A 370 4.46 0.80 -4.70
CA ILE A 370 3.76 -0.27 -3.97
C ILE A 370 4.16 -0.21 -2.50
N GLY A 371 3.18 -0.44 -1.65
CA GLY A 371 3.29 -0.30 -0.22
C GLY A 371 2.77 1.04 0.28
N GLN A 372 2.52 2.00 -0.61
CA GLN A 372 2.27 3.38 -0.22
C GLN A 372 0.86 3.66 0.34
N TRP A 373 0.75 4.33 1.48
CA TRP A 373 -0.47 4.79 2.12
C TRP A 373 -0.87 6.19 1.64
N LEU A 374 -2.10 6.27 1.15
CA LEU A 374 -2.73 7.50 0.71
C LEU A 374 -4.04 7.68 1.47
N LYS A 375 -4.43 8.92 1.73
CA LYS A 375 -5.78 9.24 2.20
C LYS A 375 -6.65 9.55 1.00
N PHE A 376 -7.85 8.98 0.97
CA PHE A 376 -8.86 9.23 -0.05
C PHE A 376 -10.10 9.84 0.58
N ALA A 377 -10.68 10.85 -0.07
CA ALA A 377 -11.92 11.47 0.35
C ALA A 377 -13.11 10.55 -0.01
N SER A 378 -13.82 10.08 1.01
CA SER A 378 -15.07 9.32 0.87
C SER A 378 -16.27 10.25 0.71
N GLU A 379 -17.42 9.69 0.29
CA GLU A 379 -18.72 10.35 0.39
C GLU A 379 -18.96 10.77 1.85
N GLY A 380 -19.19 12.06 2.09
CA GLY A 380 -19.36 12.64 3.43
C GLY A 380 -18.12 13.32 4.04
N ASN A 381 -17.07 13.61 3.25
CA ASN A 381 -15.86 14.33 3.69
C ASN A 381 -15.03 13.59 4.77
N VAL A 382 -15.25 12.27 4.90
CA VAL A 382 -14.44 11.39 5.75
C VAL A 382 -13.25 10.88 4.94
N TRP A 383 -12.05 11.04 5.49
CA TRP A 383 -10.83 10.56 4.85
C TRP A 383 -10.53 9.12 5.24
N MET A 384 -10.27 8.27 4.24
CA MET A 384 -9.95 6.86 4.44
C MET A 384 -8.50 6.58 4.05
N PRO A 385 -7.67 6.04 4.96
CA PRO A 385 -6.33 5.60 4.62
C PRO A 385 -6.39 4.28 3.86
N LEU A 386 -5.81 4.26 2.66
CA LEU A 386 -5.70 3.07 1.81
C LEU A 386 -4.26 2.87 1.36
N ARG A 387 -3.85 1.61 1.26
CA ARG A 387 -2.50 1.21 0.86
C ARG A 387 -2.47 0.74 -0.60
N LEU A 388 -1.65 1.38 -1.42
CA LEU A 388 -1.33 0.95 -2.78
C LEU A 388 -0.63 -0.40 -2.71
N THR A 389 -1.33 -1.44 -3.13
CA THR A 389 -0.89 -2.83 -2.96
C THR A 389 -0.38 -3.45 -4.24
N TRP A 390 -0.89 -2.98 -5.37
CA TRP A 390 -0.55 -3.54 -6.66
C TRP A 390 -0.65 -2.48 -7.74
N MET A 391 0.29 -2.53 -8.69
CA MET A 391 0.33 -1.68 -9.88
C MET A 391 0.44 -2.56 -11.12
N GLY A 392 -0.50 -2.39 -12.04
CA GLY A 392 -0.47 -2.98 -13.38
C GLY A 392 0.24 -2.05 -14.36
N GLN A 393 0.91 -2.63 -15.34
CA GLN A 393 1.52 -1.91 -16.46
C GLN A 393 0.78 -2.24 -17.75
N ASP A 394 0.53 -1.23 -18.58
CA ASP A 394 0.01 -1.34 -19.94
C ASP A 394 -1.24 -2.24 -20.07
N PRO A 395 -2.43 -1.76 -19.64
CA PRO A 395 -2.70 -0.39 -19.17
C PRO A 395 -2.28 -0.13 -17.71
N PRO A 396 -1.95 1.12 -17.34
CA PRO A 396 -1.63 1.46 -15.96
C PRO A 396 -2.84 1.33 -15.04
N ARG A 397 -2.70 0.57 -13.95
CA ARG A 397 -3.79 0.29 -13.01
C ARG A 397 -3.29 0.28 -11.58
N TYR A 398 -4.06 0.85 -10.66
CA TYR A 398 -3.66 1.09 -9.27
C TYR A 398 -4.70 0.51 -8.31
N VAL A 399 -4.29 -0.46 -7.51
CA VAL A 399 -5.20 -1.16 -6.60
C VAL A 399 -4.84 -0.85 -5.15
N PHE A 400 -5.84 -0.41 -4.41
CA PHE A 400 -5.71 0.02 -3.02
C PHE A 400 -6.53 -0.87 -2.08
N VAL A 401 -5.93 -1.20 -0.94
CA VAL A 401 -6.58 -1.98 0.12
C VAL A 401 -6.72 -1.15 1.39
N ASN A 402 -7.71 -1.46 2.21
CA ASN A 402 -7.85 -0.87 3.54
C ASN A 402 -6.91 -1.52 4.58
N GLN A 403 -6.97 -1.06 5.83
CA GLN A 403 -6.19 -1.60 6.95
C GLN A 403 -6.40 -3.11 7.22
N LYS A 404 -7.52 -3.68 6.77
CA LYS A 404 -7.80 -5.12 6.86
C LYS A 404 -7.28 -5.89 5.63
N GLY A 405 -6.64 -5.25 4.67
CA GLY A 405 -6.13 -5.90 3.44
C GLY A 405 -7.23 -6.24 2.44
N MET A 406 -8.41 -5.62 2.54
CA MET A 406 -9.50 -5.81 1.57
C MET A 406 -9.40 -4.79 0.45
N LYS A 407 -9.50 -5.25 -0.81
CA LYS A 407 -9.55 -4.37 -1.99
C LYS A 407 -10.70 -3.37 -1.85
N THR A 408 -10.37 -2.10 -1.87
CA THR A 408 -11.33 -0.99 -1.66
C THR A 408 -11.42 -0.10 -2.89
N LEU A 409 -10.30 0.23 -3.53
CA LEU A 409 -10.28 0.98 -4.80
C LEU A 409 -9.47 0.25 -5.86
N ASP A 410 -9.90 0.41 -7.10
CA ASP A 410 -9.33 -0.18 -8.31
C ASP A 410 -9.46 0.89 -9.41
N LEU A 411 -8.37 1.63 -9.63
CA LEU A 411 -8.35 2.86 -10.43
C LEU A 411 -7.46 2.70 -11.66
N ASP A 412 -7.93 3.20 -12.80
CA ASP A 412 -7.08 3.50 -13.96
C ASP A 412 -6.22 4.75 -13.70
N ALA A 413 -5.21 4.99 -14.54
CA ALA A 413 -4.32 6.14 -14.38
C ALA A 413 -5.05 7.49 -14.49
N GLU A 414 -6.06 7.60 -15.36
CA GLU A 414 -6.82 8.83 -15.56
C GLU A 414 -7.56 9.23 -14.29
N LYS A 415 -8.37 8.32 -13.73
CA LYS A 415 -9.12 8.58 -12.49
C LYS A 415 -8.19 8.81 -11.32
N PHE A 416 -7.08 8.06 -11.23
CA PHE A 416 -6.14 8.26 -10.14
C PHE A 416 -5.47 9.63 -10.22
N ALA A 417 -5.01 10.06 -11.39
CA ALA A 417 -4.47 11.39 -11.61
C ALA A 417 -5.51 12.48 -11.28
N GLN A 418 -6.74 12.32 -11.74
CA GLN A 418 -7.82 13.27 -11.44
C GLN A 418 -8.10 13.38 -9.94
N MET A 419 -8.11 12.26 -9.20
CA MET A 419 -8.29 12.30 -7.74
C MET A 419 -7.17 13.05 -7.02
N ILE A 420 -5.94 12.97 -7.51
CA ILE A 420 -4.81 13.74 -6.96
C ILE A 420 -4.98 15.23 -7.27
N ASP A 421 -5.37 15.57 -8.50
CA ASP A 421 -5.53 16.94 -8.98
C ASP A 421 -6.68 17.67 -8.25
N ASP A 422 -7.79 16.97 -8.05
CA ASP A 422 -8.96 17.47 -7.31
C ASP A 422 -8.71 17.52 -5.79
N ARG A 423 -7.50 17.17 -5.32
CA ARG A 423 -7.15 17.04 -3.91
C ARG A 423 -8.09 16.10 -3.15
N ARG A 424 -8.63 15.09 -3.82
CA ARG A 424 -9.44 14.01 -3.25
C ARG A 424 -8.60 12.82 -2.83
N ALA A 425 -7.33 12.79 -3.23
CA ALA A 425 -6.33 11.85 -2.75
C ALA A 425 -5.03 12.59 -2.43
N SER A 426 -4.32 12.16 -1.38
CA SER A 426 -2.98 12.65 -1.08
C SER A 426 -2.16 11.61 -0.30
N ARG A 427 -0.84 11.66 -0.42
CA ARG A 427 0.07 10.79 0.35
C ARG A 427 -0.07 11.01 1.85
N ILE A 428 0.16 9.96 2.62
CA ILE A 428 0.32 10.03 4.07
C ILE A 428 1.78 9.74 4.39
N GLU A 429 2.57 10.79 4.57
CA GLU A 429 4.01 10.69 4.84
C GLU A 429 4.34 9.92 6.13
N SER A 430 3.39 9.88 7.07
CA SER A 430 3.54 9.28 8.40
C SER A 430 3.21 7.80 8.49
N LEU A 431 2.74 7.14 7.42
CA LEU A 431 2.25 5.74 7.50
C LEU A 431 3.22 4.72 6.89
N GLU A 432 4.31 5.19 6.32
CA GLU A 432 5.10 4.45 5.36
C GLU A 432 6.49 4.20 5.94
N GLU A 433 6.95 2.95 5.83
CA GLU A 433 8.32 2.49 6.07
C GLU A 433 8.75 2.15 7.51
N PHE A 434 8.25 2.77 8.60
CA PHE A 434 8.82 2.52 9.95
C PHE A 434 7.87 2.01 11.04
N PRO A 435 8.39 1.28 12.06
CA PRO A 435 7.67 1.03 13.30
C PRO A 435 7.25 2.34 13.97
N VAL A 436 6.16 2.30 14.76
CA VAL A 436 5.53 3.51 15.31
C VAL A 436 6.50 4.41 16.09
N VAL A 437 7.45 3.81 16.82
CA VAL A 437 8.48 4.54 17.59
C VAL A 437 9.40 5.36 16.67
N GLU A 438 9.84 4.78 15.56
CA GLU A 438 10.70 5.46 14.57
C GLU A 438 9.93 6.54 13.82
N ARG A 439 8.64 6.33 13.51
CA ARG A 439 7.79 7.35 12.89
C ARG A 439 7.60 8.56 13.81
N ALA A 440 7.32 8.30 15.07
CA ALA A 440 7.20 9.33 16.10
C ALA A 440 8.53 10.11 16.25
N ALA A 441 9.66 9.42 16.34
CA ALA A 441 10.97 10.05 16.42
C ALA A 441 11.31 10.91 15.20
N LYS A 442 10.96 10.45 13.99
CA LYS A 442 11.16 11.21 12.75
C LYS A 442 10.34 12.50 12.75
N SER A 443 9.08 12.44 13.17
CA SER A 443 8.21 13.63 13.33
C SER A 443 8.82 14.65 14.29
N LEU A 444 9.35 14.17 15.42
CA LEU A 444 10.03 15.02 16.41
C LEU A 444 11.33 15.62 15.87
N LEU A 445 12.12 14.85 15.11
CA LEU A 445 13.33 15.37 14.45
C LEU A 445 13.03 16.52 13.49
N TYR A 446 11.96 16.41 12.69
CA TYR A 446 11.54 17.52 11.83
C TYR A 446 11.19 18.75 12.65
N THR A 447 10.35 18.58 13.68
CA THR A 447 9.92 19.68 14.56
C THR A 447 11.10 20.36 15.26
N LEU A 448 12.06 19.59 15.77
CA LEU A 448 13.25 20.13 16.44
C LEU A 448 14.19 20.84 15.45
N ARG A 449 14.38 20.30 14.24
CA ARG A 449 15.19 20.95 13.20
C ARG A 449 14.57 22.27 12.75
N GLU A 450 13.25 22.36 12.66
CA GLU A 450 12.56 23.62 12.36
C GLU A 450 12.75 24.65 13.48
N ARG A 451 12.71 24.25 14.75
CA ARG A 451 12.93 25.15 15.89
C ARG A 451 14.38 25.65 16.02
N MET A 452 15.34 24.92 15.49
CA MET A 452 16.77 25.28 15.52
C MET A 452 17.25 26.07 14.29
N ARG A 453 16.39 26.26 13.29
CA ARG A 453 16.60 27.22 12.19
C ARG A 453 16.12 28.59 12.63
#